data_AF-A0A5J4RAL4-F1
#
_entry.id   AF-A0A5J4RAL4-F1
#
_cell.length_a   1.000
_cell.length_b   1.000
_cell.length_c   1.000
_cell.angle_alpha   90.00
_cell.angle_beta   90.00
_cell.angle_gamma   90.00
#
_symmetry.space_group_name_H-M   'P 1'
#
loop_
_entity.id
_entity.type
_entity.pdbx_description
1 polymer ?
#
loop_
_entity_poly.entity_id
_entity_poly.type
_entity_poly.pdbx_seq_one_letter_code
_entity_poly.pdbx_strand_id
1 'polypeptide(L)'
;SGIPMFVEPFISTPASLNTISSFAGELKKRGYYTSFFHGAKNGSMGLEAYTRISGFTNYYGRTEYNNDKDFDGYWGIWDEEFLQYFAHTLSTFKQPFASGIFTLSSHHPFHVPTRYKDKFPEGKIPIHQCIEYSDYALRRFFETVSREPWFENTLFVITADHTNQSMYEEYRTGSGLFAVPILFYHPNSNLQGLIDTAIAQQIDIMPTILGYLGYDKSYISFGCDLFHTLPENTFAVNYFNGAYQYFKGDYLLQFDGEKTIAVYRFKTDKLLKENLSSEIDSSVRERMEDELKAIIQQYMERMVNDELTFSNK
;
A
#
# COMPACT_ATOMS: atom_id res chain seq x y z
N SER A 1 5.05 -6.53 2.03
CA SER A 1 6.16 -6.33 2.99
C SER A 1 6.32 -4.83 3.24
N GLY A 2 7.19 -4.41 4.15
CA GLY A 2 7.55 -3.00 4.32
C GLY A 2 8.82 -2.64 3.54
N ILE A 3 8.88 -2.89 2.23
CA ILE A 3 10.05 -2.62 1.38
C ILE A 3 9.73 -1.42 0.48
N PRO A 4 10.55 -0.34 0.47
CA PRO A 4 10.30 0.82 -0.39
C PRO A 4 10.59 0.50 -1.85
N MET A 5 10.04 1.31 -2.75
CA MET A 5 10.44 1.35 -4.15
C MET A 5 11.47 2.47 -4.34
N PHE A 6 12.64 2.11 -4.85
CA PHE A 6 13.67 3.06 -5.28
C PHE A 6 13.78 3.10 -6.80
N VAL A 7 14.97 2.91 -7.38
CA VAL A 7 15.17 3.11 -8.82
C VAL A 7 14.32 2.16 -9.66
N GLU A 8 14.19 0.91 -9.24
CA GLU A 8 13.41 -0.12 -9.91
C GLU A 8 12.38 -0.74 -8.95
N PRO A 9 11.19 -1.14 -9.43
CA PRO A 9 10.24 -1.89 -8.62
C PRO A 9 10.85 -3.21 -8.14
N PHE A 10 10.75 -3.50 -6.83
CA PHE A 10 11.34 -4.71 -6.21
C PHE A 10 11.04 -6.00 -6.99
N ILE A 11 9.79 -6.20 -7.41
CA ILE A 11 9.32 -7.39 -8.13
C ILE A 11 9.97 -7.57 -9.52
N SER A 12 10.57 -6.51 -10.07
CA SER A 12 11.28 -6.52 -11.35
C SER A 12 12.79 -6.73 -11.20
N THR A 13 13.31 -6.69 -9.98
CA THR A 13 14.75 -6.86 -9.69
C THR A 13 15.10 -8.33 -9.42
N PRO A 14 16.38 -8.73 -9.54
CA PRO A 14 16.84 -10.06 -9.09
C PRO A 14 16.56 -10.34 -7.61
N ALA A 15 16.53 -9.29 -6.78
CA ALA A 15 16.22 -9.40 -5.35
C ALA A 15 14.77 -9.83 -5.08
N SER A 16 13.90 -9.88 -6.09
CA SER A 16 12.56 -10.46 -5.98
C SER A 16 12.57 -11.93 -5.55
N LEU A 17 13.68 -12.64 -5.73
CA LEU A 17 13.87 -14.03 -5.29
C LEU A 17 14.29 -14.17 -3.81
N ASN A 18 14.59 -13.06 -3.14
CA ASN A 18 15.02 -13.06 -1.75
C ASN A 18 13.91 -13.56 -0.81
N THR A 19 14.34 -14.06 0.35
CA THR A 19 13.44 -14.37 1.45
C THR A 19 13.05 -13.08 2.15
N ILE A 20 11.75 -12.77 2.20
CA ILE A 20 11.26 -11.49 2.75
C ILE A 20 10.37 -11.66 3.97
N SER A 21 10.46 -10.72 4.92
CA SER A 21 9.43 -10.52 5.93
C SER A 21 8.22 -9.83 5.32
N SER A 22 7.04 -10.40 5.55
CA SER A 22 5.76 -9.89 5.08
C SER A 22 4.70 -10.13 6.15
N PHE A 23 3.63 -9.33 6.21
CA PHE A 23 2.56 -9.56 7.19
C PHE A 23 1.98 -10.98 7.08
N ALA A 24 1.81 -11.50 5.85
CA ALA A 24 1.29 -12.85 5.63
C ALA A 24 2.29 -13.92 6.11
N GLY A 25 3.57 -13.77 5.76
CA GLY A 25 4.63 -14.69 6.19
C GLY A 25 4.81 -14.71 7.70
N GLU A 26 4.79 -13.55 8.34
CA GLU A 26 4.91 -13.40 9.79
C GLU A 26 3.67 -13.94 10.53
N LEU A 27 2.46 -13.61 10.09
CA LEU A 27 1.23 -14.11 10.71
C LEU A 27 1.02 -15.62 10.48
N LYS A 28 1.47 -16.16 9.35
CA LYS A 28 1.49 -17.62 9.12
C LYS A 28 2.31 -18.36 10.18
N LYS A 29 3.42 -17.79 10.65
CA LYS A 29 4.21 -18.33 11.77
C LYS A 29 3.45 -18.33 13.11
N ARG A 30 2.30 -17.67 13.19
CA ARG A 30 1.35 -17.66 14.33
C ARG A 30 0.12 -18.53 14.09
N GLY A 31 0.11 -19.33 13.03
CA GLY A 31 -1.02 -20.20 12.70
C GLY A 31 -2.18 -19.50 12.00
N TYR A 32 -1.99 -18.26 11.51
CA TYR A 32 -3.00 -17.62 10.67
C TYR A 32 -3.11 -18.36 9.34
N TYR A 33 -4.34 -18.52 8.87
CA TYR A 33 -4.60 -18.82 7.47
C TYR A 33 -4.37 -17.55 6.64
N THR A 34 -3.55 -17.62 5.58
CA THR A 34 -3.20 -16.44 4.80
C THR A 34 -3.55 -16.61 3.33
N SER A 35 -4.20 -15.61 2.74
CA SER A 35 -4.63 -15.68 1.34
C SER A 35 -4.57 -14.33 0.63
N PHE A 36 -4.39 -14.37 -0.69
CA PHE A 36 -4.40 -13.19 -1.53
C PHE A 36 -5.41 -13.35 -2.67
N PHE A 37 -6.20 -12.32 -2.91
CA PHE A 37 -7.29 -12.31 -3.89
C PHE A 37 -6.99 -11.26 -4.97
N HIS A 38 -7.05 -11.67 -6.24
CA HIS A 38 -6.81 -10.77 -7.37
C HIS A 38 -7.60 -11.25 -8.60
N GLY A 39 -8.65 -10.52 -8.96
CA GLY A 39 -9.65 -10.94 -9.95
C GLY A 39 -9.16 -11.07 -11.40
N ALA A 40 -7.88 -10.81 -11.67
CA ALA A 40 -7.27 -11.00 -12.97
C ALA A 40 -6.89 -12.47 -13.19
N LYS A 41 -6.41 -12.77 -14.41
CA LYS A 41 -5.79 -14.06 -14.72
C LYS A 41 -4.64 -14.33 -13.75
N ASN A 42 -4.55 -15.54 -13.20
CA ASN A 42 -3.45 -15.96 -12.33
C ASN A 42 -2.09 -15.70 -13.02
N GLY A 43 -1.12 -15.19 -12.26
CA GLY A 43 0.17 -14.74 -12.76
C GLY A 43 0.23 -13.30 -13.30
N SER A 44 -0.91 -12.61 -13.49
CA SER A 44 -0.92 -11.22 -13.93
C SER A 44 -0.15 -10.32 -12.96
N MET A 45 0.64 -9.39 -13.52
CA MET A 45 1.48 -8.44 -12.77
C MET A 45 2.52 -9.09 -11.83
N GLY A 46 2.78 -10.40 -11.96
CA GLY A 46 3.70 -11.14 -11.08
C GLY A 46 3.18 -11.37 -9.66
N LEU A 47 1.94 -10.98 -9.35
CA LEU A 47 1.39 -11.03 -7.99
C LEU A 47 1.28 -12.46 -7.44
N GLU A 48 0.96 -13.45 -8.28
CA GLU A 48 0.93 -14.85 -7.84
C GLU A 48 2.31 -15.35 -7.39
N ALA A 49 3.36 -15.01 -8.13
CA ALA A 49 4.72 -15.39 -7.75
C ALA A 49 5.17 -14.66 -6.49
N TYR A 50 4.92 -13.34 -6.42
CA TYR A 50 5.30 -12.53 -5.27
C TYR A 50 4.55 -12.90 -3.98
N THR A 51 3.24 -13.22 -4.06
CA THR A 51 2.46 -13.65 -2.89
C THR A 51 2.97 -14.97 -2.32
N ARG A 52 3.42 -15.89 -3.17
CA ARG A 52 4.08 -17.14 -2.74
C ARG A 52 5.37 -16.87 -1.97
N ILE A 53 6.24 -16.00 -2.50
CA ILE A 53 7.49 -15.58 -1.85
C ILE A 53 7.19 -14.84 -0.54
N SER A 54 6.14 -14.02 -0.52
CA SER A 54 5.66 -13.31 0.67
C SER A 54 5.02 -14.24 1.72
N GLY A 55 4.87 -15.54 1.46
CA GLY A 55 4.40 -16.51 2.45
C GLY A 55 2.88 -16.63 2.58
N PHE A 56 2.09 -16.13 1.62
CA PHE A 56 0.66 -16.43 1.54
C PHE A 56 0.44 -17.94 1.32
N THR A 57 -0.55 -18.52 1.99
CA THR A 57 -0.89 -19.95 1.84
C THR A 57 -1.65 -20.21 0.56
N ASN A 58 -2.60 -19.35 0.20
CA ASN A 58 -3.43 -19.51 -0.99
C ASN A 58 -3.53 -18.22 -1.82
N TYR A 59 -3.68 -18.40 -3.13
CA TYR A 59 -3.96 -17.34 -4.08
C TYR A 59 -5.30 -17.66 -4.76
N TYR A 60 -6.17 -16.66 -4.86
CA TYR A 60 -7.47 -16.75 -5.49
C TYR A 60 -7.54 -15.72 -6.61
N GLY A 61 -7.45 -16.18 -7.84
CA GLY A 61 -7.64 -15.36 -9.01
C GLY A 61 -8.84 -15.79 -9.84
N ARG A 62 -8.86 -15.36 -11.10
CA ARG A 62 -9.94 -15.68 -12.03
C ARG A 62 -10.14 -17.19 -12.20
N THR A 63 -9.08 -17.99 -12.10
CA THR A 63 -9.17 -19.47 -12.13
C THR A 63 -10.03 -20.00 -10.99
N GLU A 64 -9.79 -19.53 -9.76
CA GLU A 64 -10.53 -19.97 -8.57
C GLU A 64 -11.94 -19.36 -8.49
N TYR A 65 -12.14 -18.17 -9.07
CA TYR A 65 -13.46 -17.56 -9.24
C TYR A 65 -14.37 -18.38 -10.17
N ASN A 66 -13.80 -18.91 -11.26
CA ASN A 66 -14.43 -19.86 -12.18
C ASN A 66 -15.82 -19.41 -12.73
N ASN A 67 -16.01 -18.12 -12.96
CA ASN A 67 -17.20 -17.58 -13.61
C ASN A 67 -16.85 -16.42 -14.54
N ASP A 68 -16.62 -16.72 -15.81
CA ASP A 68 -16.21 -15.73 -16.81
C ASP A 68 -17.30 -14.76 -17.23
N LYS A 69 -18.55 -14.92 -16.76
CA LYS A 69 -19.64 -13.98 -17.07
C LYS A 69 -19.42 -12.59 -16.46
N ASP A 70 -18.63 -12.52 -15.41
CA ASP A 70 -18.35 -11.29 -14.66
C ASP A 70 -16.99 -10.68 -15.04
N PHE A 71 -16.34 -11.20 -16.09
CA PHE A 71 -15.14 -10.61 -16.65
C PHE A 71 -15.47 -9.30 -17.38
N ASP A 72 -14.71 -8.25 -17.09
CA ASP A 72 -14.88 -6.91 -17.67
C ASP A 72 -14.49 -6.83 -19.16
N GLY A 73 -13.80 -7.84 -19.68
CA GLY A 73 -13.25 -7.86 -21.04
C GLY A 73 -11.82 -7.32 -21.16
N TYR A 74 -11.25 -6.79 -20.08
CA TYR A 74 -9.97 -6.08 -20.07
C TYR A 74 -9.04 -6.55 -18.94
N TRP A 75 -9.36 -6.28 -17.68
CA TRP A 75 -8.48 -6.49 -16.52
C TRP A 75 -8.79 -7.75 -15.74
N GLY A 76 -10.08 -8.02 -15.49
CA GLY A 76 -10.46 -9.09 -14.58
C GLY A 76 -11.94 -9.09 -14.24
N ILE A 77 -12.26 -9.79 -13.16
CA ILE A 77 -13.62 -9.82 -12.63
C ILE A 77 -13.95 -8.44 -12.04
N TRP A 78 -15.15 -7.95 -12.33
CA TRP A 78 -15.70 -6.72 -11.77
C TRP A 78 -15.61 -6.68 -10.24
N ASP A 79 -15.31 -5.50 -9.68
CA ASP A 79 -14.99 -5.35 -8.24
C ASP A 79 -16.14 -5.79 -7.33
N GLU A 80 -17.41 -5.48 -7.66
CA GLU A 80 -18.57 -5.90 -6.84
C GLU A 80 -18.61 -7.42 -6.70
N GLU A 81 -18.54 -8.14 -7.82
CA GLU A 81 -18.60 -9.59 -7.88
C GLU A 81 -17.42 -10.24 -7.15
N PHE A 82 -16.22 -9.76 -7.41
CA PHE A 82 -15.02 -10.33 -6.82
C PHE A 82 -14.92 -10.05 -5.31
N LEU A 83 -15.40 -8.90 -4.85
CA LEU A 83 -15.52 -8.60 -3.43
C LEU A 83 -16.58 -9.45 -2.73
N GLN A 84 -17.71 -9.79 -3.39
CA GLN A 84 -18.67 -10.74 -2.82
C GLN A 84 -18.07 -12.15 -2.72
N TYR A 85 -17.36 -12.59 -3.75
CA TYR A 85 -16.63 -13.85 -3.72
C TYR A 85 -15.59 -13.87 -2.58
N PHE A 86 -14.84 -12.78 -2.41
CA PHE A 86 -13.91 -12.62 -1.31
C PHE A 86 -14.62 -12.75 0.06
N ALA A 87 -15.69 -11.99 0.29
CA ALA A 87 -16.47 -12.03 1.52
C ALA A 87 -16.93 -13.45 1.87
N HIS A 88 -17.54 -14.16 0.92
CA HIS A 88 -18.02 -15.53 1.15
C HIS A 88 -16.89 -16.53 1.36
N THR A 89 -15.77 -16.36 0.65
CA THR A 89 -14.62 -17.25 0.79
C THR A 89 -13.95 -17.08 2.16
N LEU A 90 -13.84 -15.86 2.68
CA LEU A 90 -13.30 -15.59 4.03
C LEU A 90 -14.02 -16.41 5.12
N SER A 91 -15.35 -16.52 5.04
CA SER A 91 -16.14 -17.28 6.01
C SER A 91 -15.90 -18.79 5.98
N THR A 92 -15.19 -19.29 4.97
CA THR A 92 -14.77 -20.70 4.90
C THR A 92 -13.41 -20.97 5.56
N PHE A 93 -12.65 -19.92 5.87
CA PHE A 93 -11.29 -20.06 6.38
C PHE A 93 -11.24 -20.43 7.84
N LYS A 94 -10.20 -21.18 8.21
CA LYS A 94 -9.84 -21.41 9.60
C LYS A 94 -9.38 -20.09 10.21
N GLN A 95 -10.04 -19.66 11.28
CA GLN A 95 -9.62 -18.49 12.06
C GLN A 95 -8.44 -18.82 12.99
N PRO A 96 -7.54 -17.84 13.26
CA PRO A 96 -7.52 -16.50 12.67
C PRO A 96 -7.03 -16.52 11.22
N PHE A 97 -7.44 -15.54 10.42
CA PHE A 97 -7.01 -15.39 9.03
C PHE A 97 -6.44 -13.99 8.77
N ALA A 98 -5.60 -13.86 7.75
CA ALA A 98 -5.13 -12.58 7.23
C ALA A 98 -5.12 -12.63 5.70
N SER A 99 -5.93 -11.79 5.09
CA SER A 99 -6.16 -11.83 3.64
C SER A 99 -5.98 -10.46 3.00
N GLY A 100 -5.33 -10.44 1.83
CA GLY A 100 -5.25 -9.27 0.98
C GLY A 100 -6.18 -9.43 -0.23
N ILE A 101 -6.76 -8.33 -0.71
CA ILE A 101 -7.50 -8.27 -1.96
C ILE A 101 -7.01 -7.09 -2.79
N PHE A 102 -6.87 -7.29 -4.10
CA PHE A 102 -6.50 -6.27 -5.07
C PHE A 102 -7.61 -6.07 -6.09
N THR A 103 -8.24 -4.89 -6.05
CA THR A 103 -9.34 -4.46 -6.93
C THR A 103 -8.82 -3.99 -8.29
N LEU A 104 -9.67 -4.00 -9.33
CA LEU A 104 -9.24 -3.80 -10.72
C LEU A 104 -10.07 -2.78 -11.50
N SER A 105 -11.31 -2.51 -11.10
CA SER A 105 -12.28 -1.81 -11.95
C SER A 105 -11.96 -0.32 -12.17
N SER A 106 -11.18 0.29 -11.28
CA SER A 106 -10.73 1.69 -11.37
C SER A 106 -9.56 1.91 -12.34
N HIS A 107 -9.52 1.21 -13.47
CA HIS A 107 -8.44 1.29 -14.47
C HIS A 107 -8.98 1.60 -15.87
N HIS A 108 -8.16 2.23 -16.72
CA HIS A 108 -8.47 2.43 -18.14
C HIS A 108 -8.88 1.10 -18.80
N PRO A 109 -9.99 1.00 -19.55
CA PRO A 109 -10.73 2.09 -20.21
C PRO A 109 -11.81 2.81 -19.37
N PHE A 110 -11.80 2.63 -18.05
CA PHE A 110 -12.75 3.25 -17.12
C PHE A 110 -14.21 2.91 -17.46
N HIS A 111 -14.46 1.61 -17.63
CA HIS A 111 -15.81 1.09 -17.78
C HIS A 111 -16.40 0.68 -16.44
N VAL A 112 -17.73 0.73 -16.36
CA VAL A 112 -18.52 0.13 -15.29
C VAL A 112 -19.40 -0.97 -15.89
N PRO A 113 -19.86 -1.95 -15.09
CA PRO A 113 -20.79 -2.98 -15.58
C PRO A 113 -21.99 -2.35 -16.28
N THR A 114 -22.43 -2.93 -17.40
CA THR A 114 -23.56 -2.38 -18.20
C THR A 114 -24.82 -2.16 -17.36
N ARG A 115 -25.06 -2.99 -16.33
CA ARG A 115 -26.19 -2.84 -15.39
C ARG A 115 -26.16 -1.54 -14.57
N TYR A 116 -25.03 -0.83 -14.56
CA TYR A 116 -24.82 0.43 -13.84
C TYR A 116 -24.48 1.62 -14.74
N LYS A 117 -24.63 1.48 -16.06
CA LYS A 117 -24.28 2.52 -17.03
C LYS A 117 -24.85 3.91 -16.66
N ASP A 118 -26.07 3.96 -16.17
CA ASP A 118 -26.77 5.21 -15.81
C ASP A 118 -26.87 5.45 -14.29
N LYS A 119 -26.17 4.65 -13.48
CA LYS A 119 -26.24 4.74 -12.01
C LYS A 119 -25.24 5.73 -11.44
N PHE A 120 -24.02 5.74 -11.99
CA PHE A 120 -22.92 6.56 -11.49
C PHE A 120 -22.69 7.75 -12.43
N PRO A 121 -22.58 8.98 -11.91
CA PRO A 121 -22.37 10.15 -12.74
C PRO A 121 -21.02 10.10 -13.44
N GLU A 122 -20.99 10.45 -14.73
CA GLU A 122 -19.76 10.73 -15.46
C GLU A 122 -19.16 12.03 -14.89
N GLY A 123 -18.20 11.91 -13.97
CA GLY A 123 -17.57 13.07 -13.35
C GLY A 123 -16.69 13.89 -14.30
N LYS A 124 -15.93 14.86 -13.77
CA LYS A 124 -15.08 15.77 -14.56
C LYS A 124 -13.94 15.09 -15.36
N ILE A 125 -13.49 13.92 -14.93
CA ILE A 125 -12.44 13.14 -15.61
C ILE A 125 -12.88 11.67 -15.67
N PRO A 126 -12.43 10.89 -16.69
CA PRO A 126 -12.90 9.53 -16.95
C PRO A 126 -12.91 8.60 -15.74
N ILE A 127 -11.91 8.70 -14.86
CA ILE A 127 -11.79 7.81 -13.71
C ILE A 127 -12.91 7.96 -12.67
N HIS A 128 -13.57 9.12 -12.59
CA HIS A 128 -14.54 9.41 -11.51
C HIS A 128 -15.69 8.40 -11.47
N GLN A 129 -16.23 8.00 -12.63
CA GLN A 129 -17.35 7.05 -12.67
C GLN A 129 -16.94 5.67 -12.12
N CYS A 130 -15.73 5.22 -12.43
CA CYS A 130 -15.21 3.95 -11.91
C CYS A 130 -14.88 4.00 -10.43
N ILE A 131 -14.41 5.14 -9.92
CA ILE A 131 -14.17 5.30 -8.47
C ILE A 131 -15.48 5.22 -7.69
N GLU A 132 -16.55 5.85 -8.19
CA GLU A 132 -17.91 5.71 -7.62
C GLU A 132 -18.38 4.24 -7.63
N TYR A 133 -18.08 3.51 -8.71
CA TYR A 133 -18.38 2.07 -8.79
C TYR A 133 -17.57 1.24 -7.79
N SER A 134 -16.25 1.47 -7.67
CA SER A 134 -15.40 0.76 -6.71
C SER A 134 -15.78 1.10 -5.26
N ASP A 135 -16.15 2.35 -4.95
CA ASP A 135 -16.71 2.73 -3.63
C ASP A 135 -18.03 2.00 -3.36
N TYR A 136 -18.94 1.98 -4.34
CA TYR A 136 -20.17 1.20 -4.22
C TYR A 136 -19.90 -0.29 -3.99
N ALA A 137 -18.96 -0.89 -4.72
CA ALA A 137 -18.57 -2.29 -4.54
C ALA A 137 -18.00 -2.55 -3.12
N LEU A 138 -17.16 -1.64 -2.62
CA LEU A 138 -16.63 -1.70 -1.25
C LEU A 138 -17.74 -1.56 -0.20
N ARG A 139 -18.72 -0.68 -0.42
CA ARG A 139 -19.91 -0.59 0.43
C ARG A 139 -20.68 -1.91 0.45
N ARG A 140 -20.91 -2.53 -0.71
CA ARG A 140 -21.57 -3.85 -0.79
C ARG A 140 -20.78 -4.93 -0.05
N PHE A 141 -19.45 -4.90 -0.12
CA PHE A 141 -18.60 -5.78 0.67
C PHE A 141 -18.87 -5.62 2.17
N PHE A 142 -18.80 -4.39 2.70
CA PHE A 142 -19.07 -4.13 4.13
C PHE A 142 -20.50 -4.46 4.57
N GLU A 143 -21.51 -4.22 3.72
CA GLU A 143 -22.89 -4.63 3.99
C GLU A 143 -23.05 -6.16 4.11
N THR A 144 -22.26 -6.93 3.36
CA THR A 144 -22.20 -8.39 3.47
C THR A 144 -21.42 -8.82 4.71
N VAL A 145 -20.17 -8.37 4.85
CA VAL A 145 -19.28 -8.86 5.91
C VAL A 145 -19.68 -8.38 7.29
N SER A 146 -20.40 -7.26 7.44
CA SER A 146 -20.94 -6.81 8.74
C SER A 146 -21.88 -7.82 9.42
N ARG A 147 -22.34 -8.84 8.69
CA ARG A 147 -23.21 -9.91 9.21
C ARG A 147 -22.44 -11.17 9.57
N GLU A 148 -21.15 -11.22 9.26
CA GLU A 148 -20.30 -12.38 9.49
C GLU A 148 -19.78 -12.40 10.93
N PRO A 149 -19.65 -13.58 11.56
CA PRO A 149 -19.25 -13.69 12.96
C PRO A 149 -17.82 -13.20 13.25
N TRP A 150 -16.97 -13.09 12.22
CA TRP A 150 -15.60 -12.62 12.35
C TRP A 150 -15.44 -11.09 12.21
N PHE A 151 -16.46 -10.38 11.73
CA PHE A 151 -16.39 -8.96 11.39
C PHE A 151 -15.94 -8.09 12.55
N GLU A 152 -16.59 -8.27 13.70
CA GLU A 152 -16.37 -7.51 14.93
C GLU A 152 -14.96 -7.69 15.52
N ASN A 153 -14.21 -8.69 15.07
CA ASN A 153 -12.85 -9.01 15.51
C ASN A 153 -11.84 -8.97 14.35
N THR A 154 -12.12 -8.16 13.31
CA THR A 154 -11.27 -8.02 12.13
C THR A 154 -10.75 -6.59 11.99
N LEU A 155 -9.43 -6.44 11.90
CA LEU A 155 -8.80 -5.20 11.46
C LEU A 155 -8.87 -5.14 9.92
N PHE A 156 -9.65 -4.21 9.40
CA PHE A 156 -9.64 -3.83 7.99
C PHE A 156 -8.60 -2.75 7.75
N VAL A 157 -7.79 -2.92 6.72
CA VAL A 157 -6.86 -1.89 6.23
C VAL A 157 -7.19 -1.59 4.78
N ILE A 158 -7.53 -0.33 4.50
CA ILE A 158 -7.93 0.13 3.17
C ILE A 158 -6.87 1.11 2.67
N THR A 159 -6.33 0.87 1.48
CA THR A 159 -5.37 1.77 0.84
C THR A 159 -5.49 1.68 -0.68
N ALA A 160 -4.77 2.55 -1.38
CA ALA A 160 -4.54 2.43 -2.82
C ALA A 160 -3.08 2.01 -3.07
N ASP A 161 -2.84 1.35 -4.19
CA ASP A 161 -1.50 0.98 -4.65
C ASP A 161 -0.74 2.20 -5.20
N HIS A 162 -1.43 3.08 -5.93
CA HIS A 162 -0.89 4.35 -6.42
C HIS A 162 -2.00 5.38 -6.73
N THR A 163 -1.60 6.62 -7.05
CA THR A 163 -2.53 7.65 -7.55
C THR A 163 -2.78 7.48 -9.06
N ASN A 164 -3.81 8.14 -9.60
CA ASN A 164 -4.11 8.12 -11.02
C ASN A 164 -4.52 9.54 -11.48
N GLN A 165 -5.36 9.68 -12.51
CA GLN A 165 -5.81 10.96 -13.02
C GLN A 165 -6.31 11.86 -11.88
N SER A 166 -5.79 13.09 -11.84
CA SER A 166 -6.20 14.10 -10.88
C SER A 166 -6.50 15.43 -11.55
N MET A 167 -7.52 16.11 -11.03
CA MET A 167 -7.93 17.45 -11.41
C MET A 167 -7.24 18.55 -10.59
N TYR A 168 -6.55 18.20 -9.51
CA TYR A 168 -5.88 19.15 -8.62
C TYR A 168 -4.38 19.20 -8.94
N GLU A 169 -3.82 20.41 -9.00
CA GLU A 169 -2.41 20.61 -9.37
C GLU A 169 -1.45 20.04 -8.34
N GLU A 170 -1.78 20.10 -7.05
CA GLU A 170 -0.94 19.55 -5.97
C GLU A 170 -0.70 18.05 -6.12
N TYR A 171 -1.68 17.29 -6.62
CA TYR A 171 -1.57 15.85 -6.87
C TYR A 171 -0.80 15.50 -8.15
N ARG A 172 -0.29 16.50 -8.88
CA ARG A 172 0.62 16.33 -10.03
C ARG A 172 2.07 16.62 -9.67
N THR A 173 2.33 17.06 -8.45
CA THR A 173 3.70 17.28 -7.94
C THR A 173 4.36 15.97 -7.55
N GLY A 174 5.69 16.00 -7.41
CA GLY A 174 6.44 14.84 -6.88
C GLY A 174 6.05 14.46 -5.45
N SER A 175 5.34 15.29 -4.69
CA SER A 175 4.77 14.88 -3.40
C SER A 175 3.38 14.27 -3.60
N GLY A 176 2.51 14.96 -4.34
CA GLY A 176 1.11 14.58 -4.47
C GLY A 176 0.86 13.31 -5.28
N LEU A 177 1.76 12.94 -6.22
CA LEU A 177 1.65 11.69 -6.98
C LEU A 177 1.74 10.42 -6.12
N PHE A 178 2.25 10.53 -4.89
CA PHE A 178 2.36 9.41 -3.94
C PHE A 178 1.35 9.49 -2.79
N ALA A 179 0.45 10.48 -2.82
CA ALA A 179 -0.55 10.68 -1.77
C ALA A 179 -1.73 9.72 -1.95
N VAL A 180 -1.67 8.57 -1.27
CA VAL A 180 -2.73 7.55 -1.23
C VAL A 180 -3.40 7.52 0.16
N PRO A 181 -4.67 7.11 0.25
CA PRO A 181 -5.31 6.91 1.55
C PRO A 181 -4.72 5.70 2.27
N ILE A 182 -4.62 5.76 3.60
CA ILE A 182 -4.36 4.61 4.47
C ILE A 182 -5.37 4.69 5.62
N LEU A 183 -6.32 3.76 5.66
CA LEU A 183 -7.35 3.70 6.70
C LEU A 183 -7.23 2.40 7.47
N PHE A 184 -7.26 2.49 8.79
CA PHE A 184 -7.39 1.37 9.70
C PHE A 184 -8.78 1.41 10.31
N TYR A 185 -9.54 0.33 10.17
CA TYR A 185 -10.89 0.21 10.68
C TYR A 185 -11.06 -1.11 11.42
N HIS A 186 -11.40 -1.05 12.71
CA HIS A 186 -11.78 -2.21 13.51
C HIS A 186 -13.08 -1.87 14.26
N PRO A 187 -14.21 -2.52 13.94
CA PRO A 187 -15.55 -2.14 14.42
C PRO A 187 -15.67 -1.90 15.94
N ASN A 188 -15.08 -2.78 16.77
CA ASN A 188 -15.10 -2.67 18.24
C ASN A 188 -13.81 -2.11 18.84
N SER A 189 -13.14 -1.20 18.14
CA SER A 189 -11.94 -0.53 18.66
C SER A 189 -12.19 0.91 19.07
N ASN A 190 -11.19 1.48 19.74
CA ASN A 190 -11.09 2.91 19.96
C ASN A 190 -10.37 3.63 18.80
N LEU A 191 -10.18 2.98 17.64
CA LEU A 191 -9.61 3.64 16.47
C LEU A 191 -10.63 4.67 15.94
N GLN A 192 -10.34 5.94 16.18
CA GLN A 192 -11.18 7.06 15.76
C GLN A 192 -10.30 8.26 15.41
N GLY A 193 -10.68 8.99 14.37
CA GLY A 193 -10.08 10.28 14.02
C GLY A 193 -9.18 10.25 12.80
N LEU A 194 -8.50 11.37 12.59
CA LEU A 194 -7.52 11.60 11.52
C LEU A 194 -6.17 11.85 12.19
N ILE A 195 -5.13 11.16 11.74
CA ILE A 195 -3.76 11.45 12.13
C ILE A 195 -3.18 12.43 11.10
N ASP A 196 -3.23 13.72 11.40
CA ASP A 196 -2.68 14.79 10.55
C ASP A 196 -1.30 15.28 11.02
N THR A 197 -0.84 14.80 12.18
CA THR A 197 0.44 15.17 12.78
C THR A 197 1.62 14.34 12.27
N ALA A 198 1.36 13.13 11.75
CA ALA A 198 2.39 12.17 11.33
C ALA A 198 2.49 12.05 9.81
N ILE A 199 3.67 11.66 9.33
CA ILE A 199 3.89 11.27 7.94
C ILE A 199 3.65 9.75 7.85
N ALA A 200 2.81 9.32 6.91
CA ALA A 200 2.52 7.91 6.69
C ALA A 200 2.82 7.52 5.23
N GLN A 201 3.24 6.27 5.04
CA GLN A 201 3.52 5.66 3.75
C GLN A 201 3.08 4.19 3.72
N GLN A 202 2.95 3.61 2.53
CA GLN A 202 2.45 2.23 2.37
C GLN A 202 3.31 1.19 3.10
N ILE A 203 4.63 1.41 3.20
CA ILE A 203 5.54 0.47 3.87
C ILE A 203 5.34 0.43 5.39
N ASP A 204 4.61 1.39 5.96
CA ASP A 204 4.24 1.42 7.38
C ASP A 204 3.05 0.49 7.70
N ILE A 205 2.30 0.05 6.68
CA ILE A 205 1.09 -0.77 6.88
C ILE A 205 1.43 -2.09 7.57
N MET A 206 2.47 -2.80 7.11
CA MET A 206 2.87 -4.07 7.71
C MET A 206 3.27 -3.93 9.19
N PRO A 207 4.24 -3.07 9.58
CA PRO A 207 4.60 -2.91 10.99
C PRO A 207 3.43 -2.43 11.85
N THR A 208 2.56 -1.55 11.33
CA THR A 208 1.36 -1.08 12.06
C THR A 208 0.36 -2.23 12.30
N ILE A 209 0.11 -3.09 11.30
CA ILE A 209 -0.73 -4.29 11.47
C ILE A 209 -0.13 -5.22 12.53
N LEU A 210 1.18 -5.50 12.43
CA LEU A 210 1.85 -6.42 13.34
C LEU A 210 1.88 -5.89 14.78
N GLY A 211 2.13 -4.59 14.96
CA GLY A 211 2.07 -3.92 16.26
C GLY A 211 0.65 -3.93 16.85
N TYR A 212 -0.36 -3.62 16.04
CA TYR A 212 -1.76 -3.65 16.47
C TYR A 212 -2.21 -5.05 16.93
N LEU A 213 -1.72 -6.11 16.27
CA LEU A 213 -2.01 -7.50 16.63
C LEU A 213 -1.13 -8.04 17.77
N GLY A 214 -0.25 -7.22 18.36
CA GLY A 214 0.66 -7.64 19.44
C GLY A 214 1.69 -8.68 19.00
N TYR A 215 2.16 -8.61 17.75
CA TYR A 215 3.16 -9.55 17.22
C TYR A 215 4.52 -9.40 17.93
N ASP A 216 4.89 -10.37 18.76
CA ASP A 216 6.09 -10.35 19.62
C ASP A 216 7.41 -10.86 18.98
N LYS A 217 7.44 -11.16 17.67
CA LYS A 217 8.65 -11.69 17.01
C LYS A 217 9.34 -10.61 16.18
N SER A 218 10.66 -10.72 16.08
CA SER A 218 11.46 -9.88 15.19
C SER A 218 11.12 -10.11 13.72
N TYR A 219 11.10 -9.03 12.95
CA TYR A 219 10.93 -9.00 11.49
C TYR A 219 11.74 -7.84 10.91
N ILE A 220 11.95 -7.84 9.60
CA ILE A 220 12.56 -6.69 8.90
C ILE A 220 11.46 -5.90 8.17
N SER A 221 11.48 -4.59 8.37
CA SER A 221 10.65 -3.60 7.67
C SER A 221 11.43 -2.28 7.59
N PHE A 222 11.23 -1.52 6.51
CA PHE A 222 11.74 -0.16 6.36
C PHE A 222 10.72 0.89 6.82
N GLY A 223 9.44 0.52 6.93
CA GLY A 223 8.41 1.37 7.53
C GLY A 223 8.37 1.26 9.05
N CYS A 224 7.56 2.11 9.67
CA CYS A 224 7.35 2.20 11.11
C CYS A 224 5.92 1.84 11.53
N ASP A 225 5.73 1.50 12.80
CA ASP A 225 4.39 1.31 13.37
C ASP A 225 3.77 2.68 13.68
N LEU A 226 2.76 3.08 12.91
CA LEU A 226 2.12 4.40 13.02
C LEU A 226 1.38 4.62 14.34
N PHE A 227 1.03 3.56 15.08
CA PHE A 227 0.34 3.69 16.36
C PHE A 227 1.28 3.87 17.54
N HIS A 228 2.54 3.46 17.40
CA HIS A 228 3.53 3.50 18.48
C HIS A 228 4.74 4.39 18.18
N THR A 229 4.87 4.89 16.95
CA THR A 229 5.92 5.83 16.56
C THR A 229 5.47 7.27 16.80
N LEU A 230 6.30 8.04 17.52
CA LEU A 230 6.02 9.46 17.74
C LEU A 230 6.00 10.22 16.39
N PRO A 231 5.08 11.17 16.17
CA PRO A 231 4.93 11.87 14.90
C PRO A 231 6.24 12.48 14.35
N GLU A 232 7.08 13.06 15.19
CA GLU A 232 8.39 13.62 14.83
C GLU A 232 9.38 12.57 14.29
N ASN A 233 9.18 11.30 14.66
CA ASN A 233 10.00 10.17 14.22
C ASN A 233 9.50 9.53 12.93
N THR A 234 8.28 9.84 12.49
CA THR A 234 7.74 9.36 11.22
C THR A 234 8.41 10.03 10.01
N PHE A 235 8.37 9.35 8.87
CA PHE A 235 8.97 9.79 7.62
C PHE A 235 8.30 9.11 6.43
N ALA A 236 8.59 9.57 5.22
CA ALA A 236 8.30 8.82 4.00
C ALA A 236 9.49 8.84 3.02
N VAL A 237 9.62 7.78 2.23
CA VAL A 237 10.67 7.69 1.21
C VAL A 237 10.15 7.09 -0.09
N ASN A 238 10.57 7.64 -1.21
CA ASN A 238 10.31 7.08 -2.54
C ASN A 238 11.38 7.55 -3.54
N TYR A 239 11.23 7.13 -4.81
CA TYR A 239 12.07 7.60 -5.91
C TYR A 239 11.20 8.12 -7.05
N PHE A 240 11.54 9.30 -7.54
CA PHE A 240 10.77 9.98 -8.58
C PHE A 240 11.67 10.87 -9.44
N ASN A 241 11.54 10.76 -10.76
CA ASN A 241 12.23 11.60 -11.74
C ASN A 241 13.74 11.76 -11.50
N GLY A 242 14.43 10.66 -11.19
CA GLY A 242 15.88 10.68 -11.00
C GLY A 242 16.33 11.04 -9.58
N ALA A 243 15.40 11.30 -8.65
CA ALA A 243 15.71 11.72 -7.30
C ALA A 243 15.06 10.80 -6.25
N TYR A 244 15.83 10.47 -5.21
CA TYR A 244 15.28 10.00 -3.96
C TYR A 244 14.55 11.14 -3.27
N GLN A 245 13.30 10.90 -2.86
CA GLN A 245 12.51 11.82 -2.08
C GLN A 245 12.46 11.35 -0.64
N TYR A 246 12.77 12.24 0.30
CA TYR A 246 12.71 11.97 1.73
C TYR A 246 11.88 13.03 2.45
N PHE A 247 10.81 12.59 3.11
CA PHE A 247 9.88 13.44 3.85
C PHE A 247 10.15 13.29 5.33
N LYS A 248 10.50 14.39 6.02
CA LYS A 248 10.77 14.41 7.45
C LYS A 248 10.39 15.75 8.06
N GLY A 249 9.63 15.72 9.16
CA GLY A 249 9.10 16.93 9.78
C GLY A 249 8.25 17.72 8.80
N ASP A 250 8.67 18.93 8.46
CA ASP A 250 7.97 19.81 7.50
C ASP A 250 8.60 19.82 6.10
N TYR A 251 9.68 19.06 5.91
CA TYR A 251 10.51 19.15 4.72
C TYR A 251 10.41 17.91 3.83
N LEU A 252 10.42 18.15 2.53
CA LEU A 252 10.72 17.18 1.49
C LEU A 252 12.12 17.50 0.94
N LEU A 253 13.05 16.56 1.06
CA LEU A 253 14.36 16.57 0.43
C LEU A 253 14.31 15.77 -0.89
N GLN A 254 14.89 16.34 -1.96
CA GLN A 254 15.16 15.63 -3.22
C GLN A 254 16.67 15.49 -3.41
N PHE A 255 17.14 14.26 -3.57
CA PHE A 255 18.57 13.89 -3.61
C PHE A 255 18.86 12.99 -4.82
N ASP A 256 19.84 13.31 -5.66
CA ASP A 256 20.15 12.54 -6.89
C ASP A 256 20.99 11.28 -6.65
N GLY A 257 21.46 11.06 -5.42
CA GLY A 257 22.43 10.02 -5.09
C GLY A 257 23.81 10.57 -4.70
N GLU A 258 24.11 11.80 -5.10
CA GLU A 258 25.38 12.48 -4.83
C GLU A 258 25.19 13.79 -4.06
N LYS A 259 24.18 14.58 -4.40
CA LYS A 259 23.90 15.89 -3.82
C LYS A 259 22.40 16.18 -3.69
N THR A 260 22.08 17.09 -2.77
CA THR A 260 20.74 17.67 -2.66
C THR A 260 20.42 18.51 -3.91
N ILE A 261 19.29 18.17 -4.55
CA ILE A 261 18.73 18.89 -5.70
C ILE A 261 17.82 20.01 -5.21
N ALA A 262 16.92 19.68 -4.27
CA ALA A 262 15.92 20.62 -3.77
C ALA A 262 15.44 20.27 -2.37
N VAL A 263 14.95 21.28 -1.66
CA VAL A 263 14.25 21.11 -0.37
C VAL A 263 12.99 21.97 -0.38
N TYR A 264 11.84 21.42 0.02
CA TYR A 264 10.56 22.13 0.04
C TYR A 264 9.87 21.99 1.40
N ARG A 265 9.12 23.01 1.83
CA ARG A 265 8.19 22.89 2.97
C ARG A 265 6.89 22.24 2.51
N PHE A 266 6.90 20.94 2.22
CA PHE A 266 5.81 20.25 1.50
C PHE A 266 4.42 20.37 2.15
N LYS A 267 4.33 20.57 3.47
CA LYS A 267 3.06 20.76 4.17
C LYS A 267 2.38 22.09 3.82
N THR A 268 3.16 23.15 3.61
CA THR A 268 2.65 24.51 3.32
C THR A 268 2.82 24.90 1.85
N ASP A 269 3.83 24.38 1.17
CA ASP A 269 4.09 24.54 -0.26
C ASP A 269 3.75 23.23 -1.01
N LYS A 270 2.45 22.96 -1.16
CA LYS A 270 1.95 21.75 -1.84
C LYS A 270 2.26 21.71 -3.33
N LEU A 271 2.65 22.84 -3.91
CA LEU A 271 2.99 22.95 -5.33
C LEU A 271 4.50 22.80 -5.59
N LEU A 272 5.31 22.69 -4.52
CA LEU A 272 6.76 22.58 -4.58
C LEU A 272 7.40 23.70 -5.41
N LYS A 273 6.99 24.95 -5.16
CA LYS A 273 7.44 26.14 -5.91
C LYS A 273 8.68 26.78 -5.29
N GLU A 274 8.85 26.69 -3.98
CA GLU A 274 9.91 27.39 -3.25
C GLU A 274 11.03 26.40 -2.87
N ASN A 275 12.10 26.36 -3.68
CA ASN A 275 13.27 25.54 -3.37
C ASN A 275 14.15 26.23 -2.32
N LEU A 276 14.24 25.62 -1.15
CA LEU A 276 14.96 26.11 0.02
C LEU A 276 16.36 25.50 0.18
N SER A 277 16.89 24.78 -0.81
CA SER A 277 18.16 24.05 -0.65
C SER A 277 19.36 24.93 -0.26
N SER A 278 19.33 26.22 -0.61
CA SER A 278 20.33 27.23 -0.22
C SER A 278 19.97 28.05 1.03
N GLU A 279 18.72 27.98 1.48
CA GLU A 279 18.17 28.82 2.56
C GLU A 279 17.91 28.05 3.86
N ILE A 280 17.69 26.74 3.75
CA ILE A 280 17.49 25.87 4.91
C ILE A 280 18.76 25.81 5.78
N ASP A 281 18.56 25.70 7.09
CA ASP A 281 19.62 25.38 8.04
C ASP A 281 20.38 24.13 7.58
N SER A 282 21.70 24.28 7.37
CA SER A 282 22.55 23.21 6.85
C SER A 282 22.50 21.96 7.71
N SER A 283 22.36 22.11 9.04
CA SER A 283 22.26 20.98 9.96
C SER A 283 20.97 20.17 9.77
N VAL A 284 19.88 20.80 9.34
CA VAL A 284 18.62 20.09 9.03
C VAL A 284 18.79 19.30 7.74
N ARG A 285 19.32 19.93 6.69
CA ARG A 285 19.57 19.28 5.40
C ARG A 285 20.53 18.09 5.54
N GLU A 286 21.66 18.29 6.24
CA GLU A 286 22.67 17.25 6.45
C GLU A 286 22.10 16.04 7.21
N ARG A 287 21.30 16.27 8.26
CA ARG A 287 20.61 15.16 8.96
C ARG A 287 19.66 14.39 8.04
N MET A 288 18.86 15.07 7.23
CA MET A 288 17.95 14.41 6.28
C MET A 288 18.72 13.63 5.22
N GLU A 289 19.84 14.16 4.72
CA GLU A 289 20.71 13.44 3.79
C GLU A 289 21.32 12.18 4.44
N ASP A 290 21.81 12.28 5.67
CA ASP A 290 22.42 11.15 6.37
C ASP A 290 21.41 10.04 6.67
N GLU A 291 20.20 10.40 7.12
CA GLU A 291 19.11 9.45 7.32
C GLU A 291 18.72 8.75 6.00
N LEU A 292 18.57 9.52 4.91
CA LEU A 292 18.25 8.97 3.60
C LEU A 292 19.37 8.04 3.08
N LYS A 293 20.64 8.44 3.20
CA LYS A 293 21.79 7.62 2.80
C LYS A 293 21.84 6.32 3.61
N ALA A 294 21.55 6.37 4.91
CA ALA A 294 21.46 5.18 5.74
C ALA A 294 20.34 4.24 5.29
N ILE A 295 19.16 4.76 4.94
CA ILE A 295 18.05 3.96 4.39
C ILE A 295 18.46 3.31 3.06
N ILE A 296 19.05 4.08 2.14
CA ILE A 296 19.51 3.57 0.84
C ILE A 296 20.57 2.48 1.03
N GLN A 297 21.54 2.70 1.91
CA GLN A 297 22.57 1.72 2.21
C GLN A 297 21.96 0.44 2.79
N GLN A 298 21.08 0.55 3.79
CA GLN A 298 20.38 -0.61 4.35
C GLN A 298 19.55 -1.36 3.31
N TYR A 299 18.89 -0.64 2.40
CA TYR A 299 18.16 -1.25 1.30
C TYR A 299 19.10 -2.05 0.41
N MET A 300 20.16 -1.43 -0.11
CA MET A 300 21.07 -2.08 -1.06
C MET A 300 21.78 -3.29 -0.43
N GLU A 301 22.31 -3.16 0.78
CA GLU A 301 22.99 -4.25 1.47
C GLU A 301 22.06 -5.45 1.72
N ARG A 302 20.82 -5.20 2.16
CA ARG A 302 19.87 -6.29 2.43
C ARG A 302 19.36 -6.96 1.16
N MET A 303 19.19 -6.20 0.07
CA MET A 303 18.80 -6.74 -1.23
C MET A 303 19.90 -7.64 -1.81
N VAL A 304 21.17 -7.23 -1.69
CA VAL A 304 22.30 -8.00 -2.23
C VAL A 304 22.56 -9.28 -1.42
N ASN A 305 22.43 -9.21 -0.10
CA ASN A 305 22.84 -10.30 0.80
C ASN A 305 21.70 -11.23 1.24
N ASP A 306 20.48 -11.05 0.72
CA ASP A 306 19.26 -11.77 1.15
C ASP A 306 18.99 -11.63 2.67
N GLU A 307 19.10 -10.40 3.18
CA GLU A 307 18.93 -10.08 4.62
C GLU A 307 17.61 -9.32 4.88
N LEU A 308 16.54 -9.76 4.20
CA LEU A 308 15.18 -9.18 4.33
C LEU A 308 14.29 -9.95 5.30
N THR A 309 14.87 -10.86 6.06
CA THR A 309 14.22 -11.52 7.21
C THR A 309 15.12 -11.43 8.43
N PHE A 310 14.50 -11.56 9.60
CA PHE A 310 15.24 -11.75 10.84
C PHE A 310 15.50 -13.25 11.02
N SER A 311 16.76 -13.67 10.91
CA SER A 311 17.20 -15.01 11.30
C SER A 311 18.12 -14.90 12.50
N ASN A 312 17.84 -15.66 13.55
CA ASN A 312 18.82 -15.87 14.63
C ASN A 312 19.95 -16.71 14.02
N LYS A 313 21.01 -16.07 13.53
CA LYS A 313 22.29 -16.76 13.33
C LYS A 313 22.89 -17.15 14.67
#